data_AF-Q0CR14-F1
#
_entry.id   AF-Q0CR14-F1
#
_cell.length_a   1.000
_cell.length_b   1.000
_cell.length_c   1.000
_cell.angle_alpha   90.00
_cell.angle_beta   90.00
_cell.angle_gamma   90.00
#
_symmetry.space_group_name_H-M   'P 1'
#
loop_
_entity.id
_entity.type
_entity.pdbx_description
1 polymer ?
#
loop_
_entity_poly.entity_id
_entity_poly.type
_entity_poly.pdbx_seq_one_letter_code
_entity_poly.pdbx_strand_id
1 'polypeptide(L)'
;MTFPRRGSPDTPASPLDLLYGSKINPLANMICNTLQRFSFREAERLALGWNNYHIAKWLVSPNPVTYSKISEFMKPVWGQVQMVHPMCLDLITWPKVRIYLIRCWQLYREHKDDIFRMLASCVRLRWPTEECILERNEDNELCLKQSFYETFMDEKCWALTSEFIKCYPEVVAGANMQSLVDEMC
;
A
#
# COMPACT_ATOMS: atom_id res chain seq x y z
N MET A 1 -21.88 2.52 -31.44
CA MET A 1 -20.68 3.20 -30.92
C MET A 1 -20.03 2.30 -29.90
N THR A 2 -18.94 1.65 -30.29
CA THR A 2 -18.16 0.72 -29.49
C THR A 2 -17.29 1.50 -28.51
N PHE A 3 -17.61 1.45 -27.21
CA PHE A 3 -16.72 1.94 -26.17
C PHE A 3 -15.40 1.15 -26.24
N PRO A 4 -14.22 1.79 -26.33
CA PRO A 4 -12.99 1.04 -26.27
C PRO A 4 -12.84 0.48 -24.86
N ARG A 5 -12.92 -0.85 -24.73
CA ARG A 5 -12.54 -1.61 -23.53
C ARG A 5 -11.02 -1.51 -23.29
N ARG A 6 -10.47 -0.31 -23.08
CA ARG A 6 -9.10 -0.19 -22.56
C ARG A 6 -9.15 -0.27 -21.04
N GLY A 7 -9.24 -1.51 -20.55
CA GLY A 7 -9.01 -1.78 -19.13
C GLY A 7 -7.57 -1.43 -18.76
N SER A 8 -7.33 -1.08 -17.50
CA SER A 8 -5.97 -0.88 -16.98
C SER A 8 -5.13 -2.16 -17.14
N PRO A 9 -3.83 -2.05 -17.50
CA PRO A 9 -2.95 -3.19 -17.72
C PRO A 9 -2.79 -4.03 -16.44
N ASP A 10 -2.29 -5.26 -16.54
CA ASP A 10 -2.15 -6.14 -15.38
C ASP A 10 -1.03 -5.74 -14.42
N THR A 11 -0.10 -4.92 -14.89
CA THR A 11 0.95 -4.24 -14.14
C THR A 11 1.07 -2.83 -14.72
N PRO A 12 1.36 -1.79 -13.91
CA PRO A 12 1.66 -0.47 -14.45
C PRO A 12 2.81 -0.55 -15.46
N ALA A 13 2.66 0.12 -16.61
CA ALA A 13 3.71 0.12 -17.63
C ALA A 13 4.92 0.97 -17.19
N SER A 14 4.66 1.99 -16.36
CA SER A 14 5.69 2.81 -15.74
C SER A 14 5.35 3.06 -14.27
N PRO A 15 6.34 3.04 -13.35
CA PRO A 15 6.11 3.47 -11.96
C PRO A 15 5.64 4.93 -11.86
N LEU A 16 5.93 5.75 -12.87
CA LEU A 16 5.50 7.14 -12.92
C LEU A 16 3.97 7.27 -12.97
N ASP A 17 3.26 6.27 -13.51
CA ASP A 17 1.79 6.24 -13.52
C ASP A 17 1.21 6.33 -12.09
N LEU A 18 1.90 5.77 -11.10
CA LEU A 18 1.47 5.75 -9.69
C LEU A 18 1.90 7.01 -8.92
N LEU A 19 2.99 7.66 -9.34
CA LEU A 19 3.49 8.88 -8.71
C LEU A 19 2.81 10.15 -9.23
N TYR A 20 2.62 10.22 -10.54
CA TYR A 20 2.23 11.45 -11.26
C TYR A 20 0.95 11.29 -12.08
N GLY A 21 0.38 10.10 -12.12
CA GLY A 21 -0.77 9.78 -12.95
C GLY A 21 -0.39 9.41 -14.37
N SER A 22 -1.41 9.00 -15.13
CA SER A 22 -1.32 8.42 -16.45
C SER A 22 -2.46 8.91 -17.34
N LYS A 23 -2.22 9.05 -18.65
CA LYS A 23 -3.31 9.36 -19.60
C LYS A 23 -4.10 8.12 -20.03
N ILE A 24 -3.54 6.93 -19.80
CA ILE A 24 -4.05 5.68 -20.37
C ILE A 24 -4.35 4.61 -19.32
N ASN A 25 -3.94 4.83 -18.05
CA ASN A 25 -4.15 3.90 -16.95
C ASN A 25 -5.09 4.49 -15.88
N PRO A 26 -6.41 4.32 -16.01
CA PRO A 26 -7.38 4.90 -15.08
C PRO A 26 -7.28 4.34 -13.64
N LEU A 27 -6.89 3.07 -13.46
CA LEU A 27 -6.63 2.50 -12.13
C LEU A 27 -5.44 3.18 -11.45
N ALA A 28 -4.33 3.37 -12.16
CA ALA A 28 -3.18 4.08 -11.60
C ALA A 28 -3.55 5.52 -11.22
N ASN A 29 -4.37 6.21 -12.02
CA ASN A 29 -4.89 7.54 -11.67
C ASN A 29 -5.70 7.55 -10.39
N MET A 30 -6.62 6.58 -10.23
CA MET A 30 -7.44 6.48 -9.02
C MET A 30 -6.56 6.30 -7.78
N ILE A 31 -5.55 5.43 -7.87
CA ILE A 31 -4.61 5.17 -6.77
C ILE A 31 -3.75 6.41 -6.49
N CYS A 32 -3.16 7.00 -7.53
CA CYS A 32 -2.33 8.20 -7.44
C CYS A 32 -3.10 9.35 -6.75
N ASN A 33 -4.29 9.68 -7.25
CA ASN A 33 -5.15 10.72 -6.70
C ASN A 33 -5.59 10.45 -5.25
N THR A 34 -5.72 9.18 -4.87
CA THR A 34 -6.08 8.79 -3.51
C THR A 34 -4.90 8.98 -2.57
N LEU A 35 -3.72 8.47 -2.94
CA LEU A 35 -2.52 8.54 -2.11
C LEU A 35 -1.97 9.96 -1.98
N GLN A 36 -2.15 10.82 -2.99
CA GLN A 36 -1.77 12.24 -2.93
C GLN A 36 -2.50 13.05 -1.85
N ARG A 37 -3.62 12.56 -1.32
CA ARG A 37 -4.37 13.22 -0.23
C ARG A 37 -3.73 13.01 1.14
N PHE A 38 -2.71 12.16 1.22
CA PHE A 38 -2.04 11.77 2.44
C PHE A 38 -0.56 12.18 2.41
N SER A 39 0.05 12.31 3.58
CA SER A 39 1.43 12.78 3.75
C SER A 39 2.46 11.65 3.66
N PHE A 40 2.36 10.78 2.65
CA PHE A 40 3.38 9.76 2.39
C PHE A 40 4.66 10.40 1.81
N ARG A 41 5.84 9.86 2.14
CA ARG A 41 7.04 10.21 1.35
C ARG A 41 6.95 9.49 0.00
N GLU A 42 7.79 9.92 -0.94
CA GLU A 42 7.70 9.44 -2.32
C GLU A 42 7.90 7.92 -2.43
N ALA A 43 8.84 7.37 -1.65
CA ALA A 43 9.09 5.94 -1.55
C ALA A 43 7.85 5.16 -1.09
N GLU A 44 7.24 5.54 0.04
CA GLU A 44 6.03 4.87 0.52
C GLU A 44 4.87 5.04 -0.45
N ARG A 45 4.73 6.22 -1.09
CA ARG A 45 3.67 6.48 -2.06
C ARG A 45 3.78 5.55 -3.27
N LEU A 46 4.97 5.37 -3.83
CA LEU A 46 5.19 4.45 -4.95
C LEU A 46 4.95 2.99 -4.54
N ALA A 47 5.51 2.59 -3.41
CA ALA A 47 5.40 1.23 -2.89
C ALA A 47 3.95 0.83 -2.54
N LEU A 48 3.24 1.68 -1.80
CA LEU A 48 1.82 1.47 -1.49
C LEU A 48 0.97 1.52 -2.76
N GLY A 49 1.27 2.43 -3.68
CA GLY A 49 0.59 2.52 -4.96
C GLY A 49 0.71 1.23 -5.77
N TRP A 50 1.91 0.63 -5.77
CA TRP A 50 2.20 -0.62 -6.47
C TRP A 50 1.41 -1.79 -5.87
N ASN A 51 1.46 -1.97 -4.54
CA ASN A 51 0.71 -3.00 -3.84
C ASN A 51 -0.81 -2.84 -4.05
N ASN A 52 -1.33 -1.61 -3.90
CA ASN A 52 -2.75 -1.31 -4.10
C ASN A 52 -3.21 -1.60 -5.52
N TYR A 53 -2.35 -1.37 -6.53
CA TYR A 53 -2.65 -1.68 -7.92
C TYR A 53 -2.87 -3.18 -8.12
N HIS A 54 -1.98 -4.01 -7.61
CA HIS A 54 -2.08 -5.46 -7.76
C HIS A 54 -3.24 -6.06 -6.97
N ILE A 55 -3.53 -5.55 -5.77
CA ILE A 55 -4.73 -5.93 -5.02
C ILE A 55 -6.00 -5.58 -5.80
N ALA A 56 -6.10 -4.34 -6.31
CA ALA A 56 -7.27 -3.91 -7.07
C ALA A 56 -7.47 -4.74 -8.36
N LYS A 57 -6.37 -5.08 -9.05
CA LYS A 57 -6.41 -5.97 -10.22
C LYS A 57 -6.92 -7.36 -9.89
N TRP A 58 -6.46 -7.95 -8.79
CA TRP A 58 -6.95 -9.24 -8.33
C TRP A 58 -8.41 -9.18 -7.88
N LEU A 59 -8.85 -8.13 -7.18
CA LEU A 59 -10.25 -7.96 -6.78
C LEU A 59 -11.20 -7.90 -7.98
N VAL A 60 -10.78 -7.25 -9.08
CA VAL A 60 -11.59 -7.13 -10.30
C VAL A 60 -11.54 -8.41 -11.15
N SER A 61 -10.41 -9.12 -11.16
CA SER A 61 -10.21 -10.33 -11.98
C SER A 61 -9.45 -11.39 -11.19
N PRO A 62 -10.09 -12.06 -10.22
CA PRO A 62 -9.40 -13.00 -9.32
C PRO A 62 -8.98 -14.26 -10.09
N ASN A 63 -7.67 -14.45 -10.22
CA ASN A 63 -7.07 -15.64 -10.84
C ASN A 63 -5.64 -15.86 -10.30
N PRO A 64 -5.03 -17.04 -10.52
CA PRO A 64 -3.69 -17.34 -10.00
C PRO A 64 -2.60 -16.35 -10.43
N VAL A 65 -2.68 -15.80 -11.65
CA VAL A 65 -1.69 -14.85 -12.19
C VAL A 65 -1.79 -13.48 -11.52
N THR A 66 -2.99 -12.98 -11.26
CA THR A 66 -3.18 -11.72 -10.53
C THR A 66 -2.88 -11.87 -9.05
N TYR A 67 -3.19 -13.04 -8.46
CA TYR A 67 -2.91 -13.35 -7.06
C TYR A 67 -1.40 -13.47 -6.79
N SER A 68 -0.63 -14.04 -7.72
CA SER A 68 0.82 -14.19 -7.54
C SER A 68 1.59 -12.86 -7.55
N LYS A 69 0.99 -11.77 -8.04
CA LYS A 69 1.58 -10.43 -8.03
C LYS A 69 1.39 -9.67 -6.71
N ILE A 70 0.53 -10.17 -5.82
CA ILE A 70 0.30 -9.55 -4.51
C ILE A 70 1.45 -9.96 -3.58
N SER A 71 2.04 -9.00 -2.87
CA SER A 71 3.02 -9.32 -1.83
C SER A 71 2.42 -10.25 -0.78
N GLU A 72 3.23 -11.16 -0.23
CA GLU A 72 2.72 -12.22 0.65
C GLU A 72 1.91 -11.66 1.83
N PHE A 73 2.39 -10.57 2.44
CA PHE A 73 1.74 -9.91 3.56
C PHE A 73 0.47 -9.12 3.16
N MET A 74 0.27 -8.77 1.89
CA MET A 74 -0.94 -8.09 1.43
C MET A 74 -2.03 -9.06 1.00
N LYS A 75 -1.73 -10.35 0.80
CA LYS A 75 -2.73 -11.36 0.43
C LYS A 75 -3.89 -11.36 1.45
N PRO A 76 -5.12 -11.66 1.00
CA PRO A 76 -6.27 -11.77 1.89
C PRO A 76 -6.05 -12.85 2.94
N VAL A 77 -6.33 -12.52 4.18
CA VAL A 77 -6.37 -13.44 5.31
C VAL A 77 -7.81 -13.83 5.63
N TRP A 78 -8.01 -15.02 6.19
CA TRP A 78 -9.33 -15.59 6.47
C TRP A 78 -10.30 -14.64 7.21
N GLY A 79 -9.80 -13.83 8.14
CA GLY A 79 -10.63 -12.88 8.88
C GLY A 79 -11.24 -11.76 8.02
N GLN A 80 -10.62 -11.39 6.90
CA GLN A 80 -11.18 -10.42 5.94
C GLN A 80 -12.40 -11.01 5.20
N VAL A 81 -12.39 -12.31 4.93
CA VAL A 81 -13.48 -12.99 4.19
C VAL A 81 -14.76 -13.11 5.03
N GLN A 82 -14.63 -13.14 6.36
CA GLN A 82 -15.75 -13.43 7.27
C GLN A 82 -16.49 -12.18 7.78
N MET A 83 -15.90 -11.00 7.64
CA MET A 83 -16.39 -9.77 8.26
C MET A 83 -16.65 -8.70 7.20
N VAL A 84 -17.80 -8.04 7.24
CA VAL A 84 -18.04 -6.87 6.37
C VAL A 84 -17.24 -5.69 6.89
N HIS A 85 -16.41 -5.10 6.04
CA HIS A 85 -15.55 -3.99 6.39
C HIS A 85 -15.23 -3.11 5.17
N PRO A 86 -14.77 -1.87 5.37
CA PRO A 86 -14.35 -1.02 4.25
C PRO A 86 -13.07 -1.54 3.58
N MET A 87 -13.05 -1.55 2.24
CA MET A 87 -11.91 -1.99 1.43
C MET A 87 -10.59 -1.27 1.78
N CYS A 88 -10.64 -0.03 2.29
CA CYS A 88 -9.42 0.68 2.69
C CYS A 88 -8.66 -0.02 3.82
N LEU A 89 -9.31 -0.86 4.63
CA LEU A 89 -8.62 -1.67 5.64
C LEU A 89 -7.79 -2.79 5.02
N ASP A 90 -8.19 -3.31 3.86
CA ASP A 90 -7.43 -4.35 3.15
C ASP A 90 -6.07 -3.85 2.64
N LEU A 91 -5.95 -2.53 2.49
CA LEU A 91 -4.78 -1.84 1.95
C LEU A 91 -3.74 -1.47 3.03
N ILE A 92 -3.97 -1.85 4.29
CA ILE A 92 -2.98 -1.65 5.36
C ILE A 92 -1.92 -2.76 5.30
N THR A 93 -0.65 -2.36 5.35
CA THR A 93 0.51 -3.24 5.19
C THR A 93 0.47 -4.47 6.10
N TRP A 94 0.22 -4.32 7.40
CA TRP A 94 0.38 -5.43 8.34
C TRP A 94 -0.90 -6.26 8.51
N PRO A 95 -0.90 -7.57 8.19
CA PRO A 95 -2.07 -8.45 8.33
C PRO A 95 -2.72 -8.39 9.71
N LYS A 96 -1.92 -8.32 10.77
CA LYS A 96 -2.42 -8.32 12.15
C LYS A 96 -3.12 -7.00 12.49
N VAL A 97 -2.64 -5.86 12.00
CA VAL A 97 -3.33 -4.56 12.10
C VAL A 97 -4.64 -4.59 11.34
N ARG A 98 -4.63 -5.11 10.10
CA ARG A 98 -5.84 -5.27 9.28
C ARG A 98 -6.93 -5.98 10.06
N ILE A 99 -6.62 -7.18 10.57
CA ILE A 99 -7.58 -7.99 11.32
C ILE A 99 -8.06 -7.30 12.59
N TYR A 100 -7.18 -6.63 13.33
CA TYR A 100 -7.57 -5.90 14.53
C TYR A 100 -8.55 -4.76 14.19
N LEU A 101 -8.20 -3.91 13.22
CA LEU A 101 -9.04 -2.78 12.82
C LEU A 101 -10.37 -3.24 12.21
N ILE A 102 -10.39 -4.35 11.47
CA ILE A 102 -11.64 -4.94 10.96
C ILE A 102 -12.55 -5.37 12.12
N ARG A 103 -12.00 -6.02 13.14
CA ARG A 103 -12.77 -6.45 14.32
C ARG A 103 -13.30 -5.29 15.15
N CYS A 104 -12.49 -4.25 15.29
CA CYS A 104 -12.77 -3.09 16.13
C CYS A 104 -13.27 -1.88 15.33
N TRP A 105 -13.70 -2.06 14.07
CA TRP A 105 -13.96 -0.95 13.16
C TRP A 105 -15.01 0.04 13.68
N GLN A 106 -15.98 -0.45 14.46
CA GLN A 106 -17.01 0.40 15.05
C GLN A 106 -16.46 1.46 16.02
N LEU A 107 -15.26 1.26 16.57
CA LEU A 107 -14.59 2.23 17.43
C LEU A 107 -13.93 3.37 16.65
N TYR A 108 -13.50 3.10 15.41
CA TYR A 108 -12.71 4.04 14.60
C TYR A 108 -13.51 4.69 13.46
N ARG A 109 -14.67 4.12 13.07
CA ARG A 109 -15.46 4.55 11.90
C ARG A 109 -15.82 6.05 11.89
N GLU A 110 -16.15 6.63 13.03
CA GLU A 110 -16.57 8.04 13.14
C GLU A 110 -15.36 9.00 13.00
N HIS A 111 -14.16 8.52 13.33
CA HIS A 111 -12.89 9.27 13.23
C HIS A 111 -11.93 8.62 12.22
N LYS A 112 -12.48 7.95 11.19
CA LYS A 112 -11.69 7.16 10.23
C LYS A 112 -10.59 7.98 9.55
N ASP A 113 -10.87 9.24 9.27
CA ASP A 113 -9.93 10.11 8.57
C ASP A 113 -8.71 10.44 9.46
N ASP A 114 -8.89 10.52 10.78
CA ASP A 114 -7.82 10.82 11.73
C ASP A 114 -6.84 9.64 11.85
N ILE A 115 -7.36 8.41 11.98
CA ILE A 115 -6.51 7.22 12.04
C ILE A 115 -5.79 6.98 10.71
N PHE A 116 -6.42 7.18 9.55
CA PHE A 116 -5.75 7.02 8.26
C PHE A 116 -4.72 8.12 7.99
N ARG A 117 -4.98 9.37 8.40
CA ARG A 117 -3.98 10.46 8.32
C ARG A 117 -2.78 10.15 9.21
N MET A 118 -3.02 9.71 10.45
CA MET A 118 -1.94 9.33 11.36
C MET A 118 -1.13 8.14 10.83
N LEU A 119 -1.82 7.11 10.34
CA LEU A 119 -1.16 5.95 9.73
C LEU A 119 -0.29 6.38 8.55
N ALA A 120 -0.82 7.24 7.67
CA ALA A 120 -0.07 7.73 6.52
C ALA A 120 1.14 8.59 6.90
N SER A 121 1.03 9.41 7.94
CA SER A 121 2.17 10.19 8.44
C SER A 121 3.22 9.34 9.14
N CYS A 122 2.87 8.15 9.62
CA CYS A 122 3.72 7.32 10.47
C CYS A 122 4.23 6.03 9.82
N VAL A 123 3.68 5.59 8.69
CA VAL A 123 4.22 4.45 7.95
C VAL A 123 5.56 4.82 7.32
N ARG A 124 6.56 3.95 7.48
CA ARG A 124 7.88 4.11 6.91
C ARG A 124 8.28 2.86 6.16
N LEU A 125 8.91 3.06 5.01
CA LEU A 125 9.67 2.04 4.34
C LEU A 125 11.14 2.22 4.73
N ARG A 126 11.83 1.13 5.12
CA ARG A 126 13.26 1.10 5.42
C ARG A 126 14.08 1.22 4.14
N TRP A 127 13.98 2.38 3.51
CA TRP A 127 14.68 2.77 2.31
C TRP A 127 15.53 4.02 2.60
N PRO A 128 16.82 4.04 2.26
CA PRO A 128 17.66 5.22 2.47
C PRO A 128 17.12 6.43 1.70
N THR A 129 17.06 7.60 2.33
CA THR A 129 16.44 8.80 1.73
C THR A 129 17.28 9.36 0.58
N GLU A 130 18.58 9.11 0.62
CA GLU A 130 19.58 9.47 -0.37
C GLU A 130 19.57 8.55 -1.61
N GLU A 131 18.93 7.38 -1.52
CA GLU A 131 18.89 6.43 -2.63
C GLU A 131 17.69 6.67 -3.56
N CYS A 132 17.95 6.70 -4.87
CA CYS A 132 16.89 6.77 -5.87
C CYS A 132 16.04 5.50 -5.89
N ILE A 133 14.71 5.66 -5.92
CA ILE A 133 13.74 4.55 -6.04
C ILE A 133 13.54 4.09 -7.49
N LEU A 134 14.01 4.89 -8.45
CA LEU A 134 13.96 4.63 -9.88
C LEU A 134 15.38 4.56 -10.46
N GLU A 135 15.53 3.77 -11.52
CA GLU A 135 16.76 3.70 -12.32
C GLU A 135 16.43 3.68 -13.82
N ARG A 136 17.44 3.91 -14.66
CA ARG A 136 17.26 3.86 -16.13
C ARG A 136 17.60 2.45 -16.63
N ASN A 137 16.71 1.89 -17.45
CA ASN A 137 16.99 0.65 -18.16
C ASN A 137 17.88 0.89 -19.40
N GLU A 138 18.15 -0.16 -20.17
CA GLU A 138 18.96 -0.12 -21.40
C GLU A 138 18.38 0.85 -22.46
N ASP A 139 17.05 0.99 -22.49
CA ASP A 139 16.32 1.90 -23.38
C ASP A 139 16.23 3.34 -22.84
N ASN A 140 16.93 3.64 -21.74
CA ASN A 140 16.93 4.95 -21.09
C ASN A 140 15.55 5.37 -20.53
N GLU A 141 14.69 4.40 -20.19
CA GLU A 141 13.39 4.62 -19.55
C GLU A 141 13.50 4.53 -18.03
N LEU A 142 12.75 5.37 -17.30
CA LEU A 142 12.70 5.31 -15.84
C LEU A 142 11.86 4.11 -15.38
N CYS A 143 12.53 3.15 -14.75
CA CYS A 143 11.98 1.90 -14.21
C CYS A 143 12.13 1.86 -12.68
N LEU A 144 11.40 0.97 -12.02
CA LEU A 144 11.64 0.69 -10.60
C LEU A 144 13.03 0.11 -10.42
N LYS A 145 13.76 0.62 -9.43
CA LYS A 145 15.02 0.00 -9.01
C LYS A 145 14.73 -1.38 -8.43
N GLN A 146 15.46 -2.41 -8.87
CA GLN A 146 15.20 -3.78 -8.42
C GLN A 146 15.32 -3.94 -6.90
N SER A 147 16.33 -3.35 -6.27
CA SER A 147 16.50 -3.41 -4.82
C SER A 147 15.39 -2.67 -4.06
N PHE A 148 14.84 -1.61 -4.64
CA PHE A 148 13.67 -0.92 -4.07
C PHE A 148 12.43 -1.81 -4.12
N TYR A 149 12.22 -2.51 -5.26
CA TYR A 149 11.14 -3.48 -5.41
C TYR A 149 11.22 -4.59 -4.36
N GLU A 150 12.39 -5.20 -4.20
CA GLU A 150 12.62 -6.24 -3.19
C GLU A 150 12.35 -5.73 -1.77
N THR A 151 12.78 -4.49 -1.48
CA THR A 151 12.58 -3.86 -0.18
C THR A 151 11.09 -3.71 0.15
N PHE A 152 10.28 -3.11 -0.74
CA PHE A 152 8.87 -2.88 -0.38
C PHE A 152 7.99 -4.14 -0.45
N MET A 153 8.48 -5.20 -1.09
CA MET A 153 7.81 -6.50 -1.14
C MET A 153 8.08 -7.37 0.11
N ASP A 154 8.97 -6.96 1.02
CA ASP A 154 9.18 -7.59 2.34
C ASP A 154 8.46 -6.82 3.45
N GLU A 155 7.58 -7.48 4.20
CA GLU A 155 6.85 -6.90 5.34
C GLU A 155 7.82 -6.31 6.38
N LYS A 156 9.00 -6.91 6.57
CA LYS A 156 9.98 -6.50 7.59
C LYS A 156 10.62 -5.14 7.29
N CYS A 157 10.58 -4.72 6.03
CA CYS A 157 11.06 -3.42 5.60
C CYS A 157 10.04 -2.31 5.86
N TRP A 158 8.82 -2.64 6.29
CA TRP A 158 7.84 -1.65 6.71
C TRP A 158 7.88 -1.45 8.22
N ALA A 159 7.75 -0.21 8.66
CA ALA A 159 7.71 0.16 10.07
C ALA A 159 6.65 1.22 10.36
N LEU A 160 6.34 1.39 11.65
CA LEU A 160 5.56 2.51 12.16
C LEU A 160 6.44 3.34 13.08
N THR A 161 6.40 4.66 12.93
CA THR A 161 7.05 5.55 13.89
C THR A 161 6.43 5.38 15.27
N SER A 162 7.21 5.65 16.32
CA SER A 162 6.73 5.62 17.72
C SER A 162 5.49 6.49 17.99
N GLU A 163 5.25 7.53 17.20
CA GLU A 163 4.09 8.40 17.34
C GLU A 163 2.75 7.68 17.12
N PHE A 164 2.66 6.82 16.09
CA PHE A 164 1.44 6.03 15.87
C PHE A 164 1.14 5.11 17.06
N ILE A 165 2.19 4.53 17.64
CA ILE A 165 2.09 3.61 18.77
C ILE A 165 1.59 4.34 20.02
N LYS A 166 2.01 5.60 20.23
CA LYS A 166 1.52 6.43 21.33
C LYS A 166 0.06 6.81 21.16
N CYS A 167 -0.37 7.12 19.94
CA CYS A 167 -1.75 7.53 19.66
C CYS A 167 -2.73 6.36 19.62
N TYR A 168 -2.28 5.18 19.14
CA TYR A 168 -3.11 3.98 18.95
C TYR A 168 -2.44 2.72 19.54
N PRO A 169 -2.10 2.72 20.84
CA PRO A 169 -1.39 1.61 21.48
C PRO A 169 -2.16 0.29 21.39
N GLU A 170 -3.50 0.34 21.44
CA GLU A 170 -4.39 -0.81 21.36
C GLU A 170 -4.34 -1.49 19.98
N VAL A 171 -4.14 -0.72 18.90
CA VAL A 171 -4.00 -1.26 17.54
C VAL A 171 -2.71 -2.08 17.43
N VAL A 172 -1.61 -1.55 17.97
CA VAL A 172 -0.29 -2.19 17.88
C VAL A 172 -0.18 -3.37 18.85
N ALA A 173 -0.68 -3.22 20.08
CA ALA A 173 -0.72 -4.28 21.08
C ALA A 173 -1.65 -5.41 20.67
N GLY A 174 -2.86 -5.09 20.18
CA GLY A 174 -3.82 -6.05 19.66
C GLY A 174 -3.34 -6.79 18.42
N ALA A 175 -2.49 -6.15 17.62
CA ALA A 175 -1.79 -6.77 16.50
C ALA A 175 -0.52 -7.54 16.91
N ASN A 176 -0.08 -7.49 18.18
CA ASN A 176 1.15 -8.09 18.68
C ASN A 176 2.39 -7.74 17.81
N MET A 177 2.63 -6.44 17.66
CA MET A 177 3.65 -5.88 16.77
C MET A 177 4.70 -5.03 17.50
N GLN A 178 5.20 -5.49 18.65
CA GLN A 178 6.22 -4.75 19.40
C GLN A 178 7.54 -4.57 18.63
N SER A 179 7.78 -5.35 17.57
CA SER A 179 9.02 -5.31 16.77
C SER A 179 9.04 -4.26 15.64
N LEU A 180 7.95 -3.51 15.41
CA LEU A 180 7.84 -2.56 14.29
C LEU A 180 8.26 -1.13 14.63
N VAL A 181 8.77 -0.89 15.85
CA VAL A 181 9.26 0.42 16.25
C VAL A 181 10.48 0.75 15.40
N ASP A 182 10.35 1.78 14.57
CA ASP A 182 11.52 2.42 13.99
C ASP A 182 12.01 3.51 14.95
N GLU A 183 13.24 3.37 15.44
CA GLU A 183 13.94 4.44 16.17
C GLU A 183 14.53 5.49 15.21
N MET A 184 14.42 5.26 13.91
CA MET A 184 14.98 6.15 12.88
C MET A 184 14.04 7.31 12.59
N CYS A 185 14.25 8.42 13.29
CA CYS A 185 13.86 9.77 12.88
C CYS A 185 14.92 10.38 11.97
#